data_AF-A0AB37T9S2-F1
#
_entry.id   AF-A0AB37T9S2-F1
#
_cell.length_a   1.000
_cell.length_b   1.000
_cell.length_c   1.000
_cell.angle_alpha   90.00
_cell.angle_beta   90.00
_cell.angle_gamma   90.00
#
_symmetry.space_group_name_H-M   'P 1'
#
loop_
_entity.id
_entity.type
_entity.pdbx_description
1 polymer ?
#
loop_
_entity_poly.entity_id
_entity_poly.type
_entity_poly.pdbx_seq_one_letter_code
_entity_poly.pdbx_strand_id
1 'polypeptide(L)'
;MTGPGRGPQGVYDQINGPGPQAPPPNSGLIPGAAAALPPPPPPNYGELGSGQAKADFATASANGGWEFDPVAMDAVIKSLEDCLESDFRKARREADVLNQIQPPGHEIGSEGYTVAANNSGSSYQAFMQGAWDYTNSYLDTLRQIRTAYQNQDQAAIDALRQIGKAD
;
A
#
# COMPACT_ATOMS: atom_id res chain seq x y z
N MET A 1 -13.10 58.06 27.93
CA MET A 1 -14.17 57.07 27.71
C MET A 1 -13.62 55.70 28.07
N THR A 2 -14.17 55.10 29.11
CA THR A 2 -13.84 53.80 29.71
C THR A 2 -14.48 52.65 28.91
N GLY A 3 -13.69 51.65 28.52
CA GLY A 3 -14.18 50.34 28.04
C GLY A 3 -13.87 49.26 29.08
N PRO A 4 -14.85 48.47 29.56
CA PRO A 4 -14.68 47.58 30.71
C PRO A 4 -14.00 46.26 30.33
N GLY A 5 -13.20 45.70 31.24
CA GLY A 5 -13.04 44.24 31.34
C GLY A 5 -11.68 43.61 31.02
N ARG A 6 -10.56 44.34 30.98
CA ARG A 6 -9.22 43.69 30.96
C ARG A 6 -8.62 43.63 32.35
N GLY A 7 -9.19 42.78 33.18
CA GLY A 7 -8.61 42.35 34.46
C GLY A 7 -8.37 40.84 34.46
N PRO A 8 -7.47 40.33 35.32
CA PRO A 8 -7.13 38.91 35.41
C PRO A 8 -8.33 37.99 35.71
N GLN A 9 -9.47 38.54 36.16
CA GLN A 9 -10.74 37.82 36.30
C GLN A 9 -11.25 37.18 34.99
N GLY A 10 -11.04 37.79 33.83
CA GLY A 10 -11.47 37.22 32.55
C GLY A 10 -10.76 35.91 32.18
N VAL A 11 -9.59 35.66 32.77
CA VAL A 11 -8.84 34.41 32.57
C VAL A 11 -9.37 33.29 33.48
N TYR A 12 -9.94 33.63 34.64
CA TYR A 12 -10.50 32.64 35.58
C TYR A 12 -11.82 32.03 35.09
N ASP A 13 -12.67 32.80 34.40
CA ASP A 13 -13.92 32.28 33.81
C ASP A 13 -13.67 31.31 32.65
N GLN A 14 -12.56 31.46 31.93
CA GLN A 14 -12.17 30.57 30.83
C GLN A 14 -11.62 29.22 31.33
N ILE A 15 -11.14 29.16 32.58
CA ILE A 15 -10.58 27.95 33.19
C ILE A 15 -11.67 27.13 33.90
N ASN A 16 -12.74 27.76 34.39
CA ASN A 16 -13.79 27.11 35.20
C ASN A 16 -15.14 26.88 34.50
N GLY A 17 -15.26 27.22 33.20
CA GLY A 17 -16.43 26.88 32.39
C GLY A 17 -16.47 25.40 31.97
N PRO A 18 -17.63 24.85 31.58
CA PRO A 18 -17.71 23.48 31.07
C PRO A 18 -16.70 23.33 29.91
N GLY A 19 -15.80 22.35 30.05
CA GLY A 19 -14.69 22.16 29.12
C GLY A 19 -15.17 22.10 27.67
N PRO A 20 -14.37 22.58 26.70
CA PRO A 20 -14.77 22.66 25.31
C PRO A 20 -15.23 21.29 24.83
N GLN A 21 -16.52 21.22 24.47
CA GLN A 21 -17.17 20.05 23.94
C GLN A 21 -16.50 19.69 22.61
N ALA A 22 -16.10 18.42 22.46
CA ALA A 22 -15.40 17.95 21.28
C ALA A 22 -16.19 18.33 20.01
N PRO A 23 -15.56 18.98 19.02
CA PRO A 23 -16.28 19.43 17.84
C PRO A 23 -16.79 18.23 17.04
N PRO A 24 -18.02 18.30 16.51
CA PRO A 24 -18.59 17.20 15.75
C PRO A 24 -17.77 16.91 14.49
N PRO A 25 -17.78 15.65 14.01
CA PRO A 25 -17.16 15.29 12.75
C PRO A 25 -17.68 16.21 11.63
N ASN A 26 -16.79 16.70 10.76
CA ASN A 26 -17.08 17.60 9.63
C ASN A 26 -17.27 19.10 9.91
N SER A 27 -16.83 19.62 11.07
CA SER A 27 -17.05 21.02 11.44
C SER A 27 -16.14 22.07 10.76
N GLY A 28 -15.15 21.67 9.94
CA GLY A 28 -14.43 22.60 9.05
C GLY A 28 -13.72 23.78 9.73
N LEU A 29 -13.44 23.70 11.04
CA LEU A 29 -12.93 24.82 11.85
C LEU A 29 -11.44 25.13 11.67
N ILE A 30 -10.73 24.40 10.79
CA ILE A 30 -9.40 24.79 10.32
C ILE A 30 -9.53 25.27 8.86
N PRO A 31 -9.43 26.59 8.59
CA PRO A 31 -9.37 27.10 7.23
C PRO A 31 -8.20 26.44 6.48
N GLY A 32 -8.51 25.60 5.48
CA GLY A 32 -7.52 24.86 4.67
C GLY A 32 -7.48 23.35 4.92
N ALA A 33 -8.11 22.83 5.97
CA ALA A 33 -8.28 21.38 6.15
C ALA A 33 -9.53 20.92 5.38
N ALA A 34 -9.48 20.98 4.05
CA ALA A 34 -10.34 20.11 3.26
C ALA A 34 -10.01 18.68 3.70
N ALA A 35 -11.00 17.92 4.16
CA ALA A 35 -10.84 16.48 4.27
C ALA A 35 -10.27 16.01 2.92
N ALA A 36 -9.07 15.42 2.93
CA ALA A 36 -8.49 14.88 1.71
C ALA A 36 -9.57 14.02 1.06
N LEU A 37 -9.77 14.22 -0.25
CA LEU A 37 -10.69 13.37 -1.00
C LEU A 37 -10.37 11.92 -0.64
N PRO A 38 -11.39 11.05 -0.42
CA PRO A 38 -11.12 9.65 -0.14
C PRO A 38 -10.17 9.14 -1.22
N PRO A 39 -9.07 8.45 -0.82
CA PRO A 39 -8.09 7.99 -1.78
C PRO A 39 -8.80 7.11 -2.82
N PRO A 40 -8.37 7.16 -4.09
CA PRO A 40 -8.93 6.29 -5.11
C PRO A 40 -8.81 4.82 -4.66
N PRO A 41 -9.73 3.95 -5.09
CA PRO A 41 -9.62 2.53 -4.79
C PRO A 41 -8.25 2.00 -5.22
N PRO A 42 -7.66 1.08 -4.45
CA PRO A 42 -6.35 0.54 -4.78
C PRO A 42 -6.41 -0.15 -6.16
N PRO A 43 -5.34 -0.07 -6.96
CA PRO A 43 -5.28 -0.75 -8.25
C PRO A 43 -5.33 -2.27 -8.08
N ASN A 44 -5.70 -2.99 -9.14
CA ASN A 44 -5.60 -4.45 -9.16
C ASN A 44 -4.13 -4.88 -9.29
N TYR A 45 -3.46 -5.06 -8.15
CA TYR A 45 -2.04 -5.41 -8.11
C TYR A 45 -1.71 -6.74 -8.80
N GLY A 46 -2.64 -7.69 -8.84
CA GLY A 46 -2.46 -8.95 -9.57
C GLY A 46 -2.40 -8.77 -11.09
N GLU A 47 -3.25 -7.89 -11.62
CA GLU A 47 -3.20 -7.51 -13.04
C GLU A 47 -1.92 -6.72 -13.35
N LEU A 48 -1.51 -5.81 -12.46
CA LEU A 48 -0.26 -5.07 -12.63
C LEU A 48 0.97 -5.97 -12.63
N GLY A 49 1.07 -6.94 -11.72
CA GLY A 49 2.22 -7.84 -11.63
C GLY A 49 2.30 -8.77 -12.84
N SER A 50 1.18 -9.40 -13.20
CA SER A 50 1.12 -10.24 -14.41
C SER A 50 1.35 -9.46 -15.70
N GLY A 51 0.81 -8.23 -15.79
CA GLY A 51 1.04 -7.32 -16.92
C GLY A 51 2.51 -6.95 -17.05
N GLN A 52 3.17 -6.56 -15.95
CA GLN A 52 4.59 -6.21 -15.97
C GLN A 52 5.46 -7.40 -16.41
N ALA A 53 5.22 -8.60 -15.89
CA ALA A 53 5.98 -9.79 -16.29
C ALA A 53 5.86 -10.07 -17.80
N LYS A 54 4.68 -9.88 -18.38
CA LYS A 54 4.46 -10.01 -19.83
C LYS A 54 5.18 -8.92 -20.61
N ALA A 55 5.14 -7.68 -20.14
CA ALA A 55 5.83 -6.55 -20.78
C ALA A 55 7.36 -6.73 -20.79
N ASP A 56 7.93 -7.11 -19.64
CA ASP A 56 9.36 -7.41 -19.50
C ASP A 56 9.77 -8.54 -20.44
N PHE A 57 8.97 -9.62 -20.49
CA PHE A 57 9.19 -10.73 -21.39
C PHE A 57 9.07 -10.35 -22.88
N ALA A 58 8.06 -9.57 -23.25
CA ALA A 58 7.88 -9.10 -24.62
C ALA A 58 9.08 -8.24 -25.07
N THR A 59 9.57 -7.37 -24.18
CA THR A 59 10.74 -6.53 -24.42
C THR A 59 12.02 -7.36 -24.55
N ALA A 60 12.24 -8.31 -23.65
CA ALA A 60 13.40 -9.21 -23.69
C ALA A 60 13.42 -10.03 -25.00
N SER A 61 12.29 -10.65 -25.35
CA SER A 61 12.18 -11.51 -26.53
C SER A 61 12.10 -10.79 -27.87
N ALA A 62 11.80 -9.48 -27.88
CA ALA A 62 11.80 -8.67 -29.10
C ALA A 62 13.22 -8.34 -29.60
N ASN A 63 14.22 -8.37 -28.72
CA ASN A 63 15.60 -8.19 -29.10
C ASN A 63 16.10 -9.49 -29.75
N GLY A 64 16.33 -9.47 -31.07
CA GLY A 64 16.60 -10.66 -31.91
C GLY A 64 17.84 -11.52 -31.60
N GLY A 65 18.45 -11.34 -30.42
CA GLY A 65 19.50 -12.20 -29.87
C GLY A 65 19.17 -12.82 -28.52
N TRP A 66 17.92 -12.68 -28.04
CA TRP A 66 17.48 -13.32 -26.80
C TRP A 66 17.16 -14.79 -27.02
N GLU A 67 17.77 -15.67 -26.22
CA GLU A 67 17.49 -17.10 -26.16
C GLU A 67 16.92 -17.45 -24.79
N PHE A 68 15.93 -18.34 -24.75
CA PHE A 68 15.34 -18.77 -23.49
C PHE A 68 16.32 -19.68 -22.73
N ASP A 69 16.79 -19.21 -21.58
CA ASP A 69 17.57 -20.00 -20.64
C ASP A 69 16.68 -20.48 -19.48
N PRO A 70 16.35 -21.79 -19.41
CA PRO A 70 15.52 -22.33 -18.34
C PRO A 70 16.19 -22.25 -16.97
N VAL A 71 17.52 -22.34 -16.89
CA VAL A 71 18.28 -22.30 -15.63
C VAL A 71 18.27 -20.88 -15.07
N ALA A 72 18.48 -19.87 -15.92
CA ALA A 72 18.38 -18.48 -15.52
C ALA A 72 16.95 -18.11 -15.06
N MET A 73 15.93 -18.59 -15.78
CA MET A 73 14.53 -18.37 -15.38
C MET A 73 14.22 -19.01 -14.02
N ASP A 74 14.70 -20.24 -13.78
CA ASP A 74 14.53 -20.91 -12.49
C ASP A 74 15.23 -20.18 -11.35
N ALA A 75 16.42 -19.61 -11.59
CA ALA A 75 17.13 -18.82 -10.60
C ALA A 75 16.36 -17.54 -10.22
N VAL A 76 15.77 -16.85 -11.20
CA VAL A 76 14.94 -15.65 -10.96
C VAL A 76 13.67 -16.02 -10.19
N ILE A 77 12.95 -17.06 -10.62
CA ILE A 77 11.76 -17.58 -9.93
C ILE A 77 12.10 -17.89 -8.47
N LYS A 78 13.18 -18.64 -8.24
CA LYS A 78 13.62 -19.00 -6.90
C LYS A 78 13.98 -17.78 -6.05
N SER A 79 14.70 -16.81 -6.62
CA SER A 79 15.07 -15.59 -5.88
C SER A 79 13.85 -14.80 -5.44
N LEU A 80 12.81 -14.73 -6.28
CA LEU A 80 11.56 -14.04 -5.94
C LEU A 80 10.73 -14.83 -4.91
N GLU A 81 10.67 -16.16 -5.05
CA GLU A 81 10.05 -17.06 -4.05
C GLU A 81 10.71 -16.91 -2.69
N ASP A 82 12.04 -16.97 -2.63
CA ASP A 82 12.81 -16.85 -1.40
C ASP A 82 12.57 -15.47 -0.74
N CYS A 83 12.48 -14.39 -1.52
CA CYS A 83 12.13 -13.04 -1.04
C CYS A 83 10.71 -12.96 -0.46
N LEU A 84 9.73 -13.58 -1.15
CA LEU A 84 8.35 -13.68 -0.66
C LEU A 84 8.28 -14.45 0.66
N GLU A 85 8.94 -15.60 0.73
CA GLU A 85 8.86 -16.49 1.89
C GLU A 85 9.62 -16.00 3.12
N SER A 86 10.63 -15.15 2.93
CA SER A 86 11.46 -14.58 3.99
C SER A 86 11.01 -13.16 4.36
N ASP A 87 11.53 -12.16 3.66
CA ASP A 87 11.44 -10.74 4.01
C ASP A 87 10.01 -10.24 3.97
N PHE A 88 9.25 -10.58 2.92
CA PHE A 88 7.85 -10.18 2.81
C PHE A 88 6.99 -10.84 3.88
N ARG A 89 7.16 -12.14 4.11
CA ARG A 89 6.43 -12.84 5.18
C ARG A 89 6.73 -12.22 6.55
N LYS A 90 7.99 -11.84 6.81
CA LYS A 90 8.36 -11.15 8.06
C LYS A 90 7.72 -9.77 8.14
N ALA A 91 7.86 -8.95 7.11
CA ALA A 91 7.29 -7.60 7.06
C ALA A 91 5.76 -7.62 7.22
N ARG A 92 5.06 -8.62 6.66
CA ARG A 92 3.61 -8.77 6.82
C ARG A 92 3.22 -9.08 8.27
N ARG A 93 3.93 -9.99 8.93
CA ARG A 93 3.70 -10.28 10.36
C ARG A 93 3.96 -9.06 11.24
N GLU A 94 4.98 -8.27 10.92
CA GLU A 94 5.25 -7.02 11.63
C GLU A 94 4.18 -5.96 11.35
N ALA A 95 3.64 -5.91 10.14
CA ALA A 95 2.51 -5.05 9.80
C ALA A 95 1.26 -5.39 10.62
N ASP A 96 1.00 -6.66 10.92
CA ASP A 96 -0.19 -7.13 11.66
C ASP A 96 -0.32 -6.50 13.05
N VAL A 97 0.79 -6.07 13.67
CA VAL A 97 0.78 -5.46 15.01
C VAL A 97 0.71 -3.92 15.00
N LEU A 98 0.93 -3.28 13.85
CA LEU A 98 1.00 -1.81 13.76
C LEU A 98 -0.35 -1.11 13.93
N ASN A 99 -1.47 -1.84 13.79
CA ASN A 99 -2.82 -1.31 13.97
C ASN A 99 -3.47 -1.70 15.31
N GLN A 100 -2.67 -2.23 16.24
CA GLN A 100 -3.14 -2.75 17.53
C GLN A 100 -2.78 -1.84 18.72
N ILE A 101 -2.45 -0.58 18.46
CA ILE A 101 -2.08 0.38 19.52
C ILE A 101 -3.32 0.69 20.34
N GLN A 102 -3.17 0.62 21.67
CA GLN A 102 -4.19 1.00 22.63
C GLN A 102 -3.83 2.36 23.26
N PRO A 103 -4.82 3.22 23.53
CA PRO A 103 -4.54 4.51 24.13
C PRO A 103 -4.11 4.32 25.60
N PRO A 104 -3.13 5.09 26.11
CA PRO A 104 -2.71 5.01 27.51
C PRO A 104 -3.72 5.62 28.50
N GLY A 105 -4.72 6.35 27.99
CA GLY A 105 -5.80 6.97 28.75
C GLY A 105 -6.97 7.37 27.85
N HIS A 106 -8.09 7.78 28.45
CA HIS A 106 -9.35 8.11 27.76
C HIS A 106 -9.50 9.60 27.39
N GLU A 107 -8.43 10.37 27.51
CA GLU A 107 -8.40 11.75 27.05
C GLU A 107 -8.31 11.83 25.52
N ILE A 108 -8.92 12.88 24.96
CA ILE A 108 -9.01 13.13 23.52
C ILE A 108 -7.63 13.05 22.83
N GLY A 109 -6.57 13.50 23.50
CA GLY A 109 -5.21 13.42 22.98
C GLY A 109 -4.75 11.99 22.76
N SER A 110 -4.85 11.14 23.79
CA SER A 110 -4.42 9.74 23.72
C SER A 110 -5.24 8.91 22.75
N GLU A 111 -6.55 9.11 22.72
CA GLU A 111 -7.43 8.44 21.75
C GLU A 111 -7.15 8.91 20.32
N GLY A 112 -7.00 10.22 20.11
CA GLY A 112 -6.72 10.80 18.79
C GLY A 112 -5.39 10.34 18.19
N TYR A 113 -4.31 10.33 18.98
CA TYR A 113 -3.01 9.82 18.53
C TYR A 113 -3.06 8.31 18.22
N THR A 114 -3.79 7.54 19.03
CA THR A 114 -3.97 6.10 18.80
C THR A 114 -4.73 5.82 17.51
N VAL A 115 -5.81 6.56 17.23
CA VAL A 115 -6.55 6.46 15.97
C VAL A 115 -5.64 6.76 14.77
N ALA A 116 -4.86 7.84 14.83
CA ALA A 116 -3.94 8.19 13.76
C ALA A 116 -2.88 7.11 13.52
N ALA A 117 -2.31 6.56 14.60
CA ALA A 117 -1.30 5.51 14.51
C ALA A 117 -1.88 4.21 13.91
N ASN A 118 -3.07 3.80 14.34
CA ASN A 118 -3.72 2.59 13.80
C ASN A 118 -4.16 2.73 12.34
N ASN A 119 -4.55 3.94 11.91
CA ASN A 119 -4.82 4.23 10.50
C ASN A 119 -3.55 4.11 9.64
N SER A 120 -2.41 4.59 10.16
CA SER A 120 -1.11 4.41 9.50
C SER A 120 -0.74 2.92 9.40
N GLY A 121 -0.94 2.15 10.47
CA GLY A 121 -0.72 0.69 10.46
C GLY A 121 -1.60 -0.03 9.42
N SER A 122 -2.88 0.33 9.34
CA SER A 122 -3.81 -0.22 8.35
C SER A 122 -3.40 0.12 6.91
N SER A 123 -2.90 1.33 6.69
CA SER A 123 -2.39 1.74 5.37
C SER A 123 -1.16 0.93 4.96
N TYR A 124 -0.25 0.67 5.91
CA TYR A 124 0.93 -0.15 5.67
C TYR A 124 0.56 -1.62 5.39
N GLN A 125 -0.40 -2.18 6.11
CA GLN A 125 -0.93 -3.52 5.84
C GLN A 125 -1.50 -3.64 4.42
N ALA A 126 -2.30 -2.66 3.98
CA ALA A 126 -2.85 -2.64 2.63
C ALA A 126 -1.75 -2.57 1.56
N PHE A 127 -0.71 -1.75 1.78
CA PHE A 127 0.45 -1.70 0.91
C PHE A 127 1.18 -3.04 0.84
N MET A 128 1.46 -3.69 1.98
CA MET A 128 2.11 -4.99 2.04
C MET A 128 1.33 -6.07 1.28
N GLN A 129 -0.01 -6.06 1.42
CA GLN A 129 -0.86 -6.99 0.68
C GLN A 129 -0.79 -6.75 -0.84
N GLY A 130 -0.87 -5.49 -1.27
CA GLY A 130 -0.72 -5.15 -2.69
C GLY A 130 0.63 -5.54 -3.28
N ALA A 131 1.72 -5.31 -2.53
CA ALA A 131 3.06 -5.70 -2.94
C ALA A 131 3.21 -7.24 -3.05
N TRP A 132 2.59 -7.98 -2.14
CA TRP A 132 2.51 -9.45 -2.22
C TRP A 132 1.76 -9.90 -3.48
N ASP A 133 0.56 -9.37 -3.71
CA ASP A 133 -0.29 -9.77 -4.84
C ASP A 133 0.39 -9.45 -6.19
N TYR A 134 1.04 -8.29 -6.28
CA TYR A 134 1.87 -7.92 -7.42
C TYR A 134 2.99 -8.94 -7.66
N THR A 135 3.81 -9.19 -6.65
CA THR A 135 5.00 -10.05 -6.80
C THR A 135 4.61 -11.50 -7.08
N ASN A 136 3.55 -12.00 -6.43
CA ASN A 136 3.06 -13.35 -6.65
C ASN A 136 2.50 -13.53 -8.08
N SER A 137 1.72 -12.57 -8.59
CA SER A 137 1.19 -12.64 -9.96
C SER A 137 2.30 -12.50 -11.03
N TYR A 138 3.32 -11.70 -10.76
CA TYR A 138 4.53 -11.62 -11.59
C TYR A 138 5.22 -12.99 -11.66
N LEU A 139 5.46 -13.61 -10.50
CA LEU A 139 6.07 -14.94 -10.38
C LEU A 139 5.26 -16.03 -11.11
N ASP A 140 3.94 -16.05 -10.93
CA ASP A 140 3.06 -17.02 -11.61
C ASP A 140 3.13 -16.86 -13.14
N THR A 141 3.30 -15.64 -13.62
CA THR A 141 3.48 -15.37 -15.06
C THR A 141 4.84 -15.87 -15.55
N LEU A 142 5.92 -15.68 -14.78
CA LEU A 142 7.23 -16.26 -15.10
C LEU A 142 7.17 -17.79 -15.19
N ARG A 143 6.45 -18.45 -14.27
CA ARG A 143 6.24 -19.90 -14.29
C ARG A 143 5.47 -20.35 -15.54
N GLN A 144 4.47 -19.57 -15.98
CA GLN A 144 3.75 -19.83 -17.23
C GLN A 144 4.67 -19.70 -18.45
N ILE A 145 5.48 -18.64 -18.52
CA ILE A 145 6.48 -18.45 -19.58
C ILE A 145 7.43 -19.64 -19.62
N ARG A 146 8.01 -20.01 -18.47
CA ARG A 146 8.91 -21.18 -18.35
C ARG A 146 8.25 -22.44 -18.90
N THR A 147 7.03 -22.72 -18.48
CA THR A 147 6.27 -23.90 -18.88
C THR A 147 6.01 -23.91 -20.39
N ALA A 148 5.63 -22.77 -20.97
CA ALA A 148 5.41 -22.65 -22.41
C ALA A 148 6.66 -22.97 -23.22
N TYR A 149 7.84 -22.48 -22.80
CA TYR A 149 9.10 -22.79 -23.47
C TYR A 149 9.55 -24.23 -23.29
N GLN A 150 9.44 -24.79 -22.08
CA GLN A 150 9.78 -26.19 -21.83
C GLN A 150 8.93 -27.15 -22.67
N ASN A 151 7.67 -26.81 -22.88
CA ASN A 151 6.74 -27.59 -23.71
C ASN A 151 6.80 -27.25 -25.20
N GLN A 152 7.61 -26.27 -25.60
CA GLN A 152 7.67 -25.74 -26.97
C GLN A 152 6.29 -25.30 -27.50
N ASP A 153 5.44 -24.76 -26.62
CA ASP A 153 4.10 -24.30 -26.95
C ASP A 153 4.15 -22.92 -27.61
N GLN A 154 4.29 -22.92 -28.94
CA GLN A 154 4.42 -21.70 -29.72
C GLN A 154 3.20 -20.78 -29.60
N ALA A 155 1.98 -21.35 -29.49
CA ALA A 155 0.76 -20.56 -29.35
C ALA A 155 0.72 -19.81 -28.00
N ALA A 156 1.11 -20.47 -26.91
CA ALA A 156 1.23 -19.84 -25.61
C ALA A 156 2.33 -18.77 -25.58
N ILE A 157 3.49 -19.05 -26.18
CA ILE A 157 4.59 -18.09 -26.29
C ILE A 157 4.15 -16.82 -27.03
N ASP A 158 3.44 -16.98 -28.15
CA ASP A 158 2.99 -15.83 -28.95
C ASP A 158 1.88 -15.04 -28.23
N ALA A 159 0.97 -15.72 -27.52
CA ALA A 159 -0.02 -15.04 -26.68
C ALA A 159 0.63 -14.20 -25.57
N LEU A 160 1.68 -14.74 -24.93
CA LEU A 160 2.45 -14.03 -23.89
C LEU A 160 3.17 -12.79 -24.45
N ARG A 161 3.65 -12.83 -25.69
CA ARG A 161 4.30 -11.69 -26.36
C ARG A 161 3.32 -10.59 -26.79
N GLN A 162 2.12 -10.96 -27.24
CA GLN A 162 1.15 -9.98 -27.76
C GLN A 162 0.56 -9.09 -26.67
N ILE A 163 0.37 -9.64 -25.46
CA ILE A 163 -0.21 -8.89 -24.34
C ILE A 163 0.74 -7.79 -23.83
N GLY A 164 2.07 -7.97 -23.95
CA GLY A 164 3.06 -6.96 -23.56
C GLY A 164 3.20 -5.76 -24.51
N LYS A 165 2.40 -5.69 -25.58
CA LYS A 165 2.42 -4.60 -26.59
C LYS A 165 1.19 -3.69 -26.56
N ALA A 166 0.24 -3.93 -25.66
CA ALA A 166 -0.95 -3.10 -25.53
C ALA A 166 -0.64 -1.91 -24.60
N ASP A 167 -0.21 -0.80 -25.21
CA ASP A 167 -0.29 0.55 -24.64
C ASP A 167 -1.65 1.20 -25.00
#